data_AF-A0A4P6AHA7-F1
#
_entry.id   AF-A0A4P6AHA7-F1
#
_cell.length_a   1.000
_cell.length_b   1.000
_cell.length_c   1.000
_cell.angle_alpha   90.00
_cell.angle_beta   90.00
_cell.angle_gamma   90.00
#
_symmetry.space_group_name_H-M   'P 1'
#
loop_
_entity.id
_entity.type
_entity.pdbx_description
1 polymer ?
#
loop_
_entity_poly.entity_id
_entity_poly.type
_entity_poly.pdbx_seq_one_letter_code
_entity_poly.pdbx_strand_id
1 'polypeptide(L)'
;MSRVVEHGSKHYLIGGSDFRSNFNSVHISEDGVNWQLLEAPALPRMAQDISVESHEGKLILYNSTSPAELWNSKDGTQWVQSANPELNWKTDPTMAQLY
;
A
#
# COMPACT_ATOMS: atom_id res chain seq x y z
N MET A 1 -7.67 4.69 -2.74
CA MET A 1 -8.18 3.40 -3.25
C MET A 1 -7.73 2.29 -2.31
N SER A 2 -8.35 1.10 -2.36
CA SER A 2 -7.86 -0.11 -1.69
C SER A 2 -7.26 -1.10 -2.69
N ARG A 3 -6.47 -2.05 -2.19
CA ARG A 3 -5.93 -3.18 -2.97
C ARG A 3 -6.09 -4.48 -2.19
N VAL A 4 -6.32 -5.57 -2.90
CA VAL A 4 -6.32 -6.93 -2.34
C VAL A 4 -5.13 -7.69 -2.91
N VAL A 5 -4.43 -8.45 -2.05
CA VAL A 5 -3.32 -9.33 -2.43
C VAL A 5 -3.41 -10.65 -1.67
N GLU A 6 -3.08 -11.75 -2.35
CA GLU A 6 -2.89 -13.06 -1.73
C GLU A 6 -1.46 -13.20 -1.23
N HIS A 7 -1.29 -13.65 0.01
CA HIS A 7 0.01 -13.89 0.63
C HIS A 7 -0.05 -15.12 1.53
N GLY A 8 0.71 -16.17 1.18
CA GLY A 8 0.55 -17.48 1.80
C GLY A 8 -0.84 -18.05 1.49
N SER A 9 -1.59 -18.46 2.51
CA SER A 9 -2.96 -18.97 2.38
C SER A 9 -4.03 -17.92 2.75
N LYS A 10 -3.66 -16.64 2.78
CA LYS A 10 -4.53 -15.55 3.25
C LYS A 10 -4.59 -14.42 2.24
N HIS A 11 -5.68 -13.66 2.31
CA HIS A 11 -5.91 -12.46 1.53
C HIS A 11 -5.78 -11.24 2.43
N TYR A 12 -5.17 -10.19 1.90
CA TYR A 12 -4.94 -8.93 2.58
C TYR A 12 -5.58 -7.80 1.78
N LEU A 13 -6.44 -7.01 2.41
CA LEU A 13 -6.99 -5.78 1.86
C LEU A 13 -6.32 -4.61 2.57
N ILE A 14 -5.61 -3.79 1.80
CA ILE A 14 -4.83 -2.67 2.34
C ILE A 14 -5.35 -1.36 1.78
N GLY A 15 -5.40 -0.34 2.64
CA GLY A 15 -5.90 0.98 2.34
C GLY A 15 -7.42 1.03 2.31
N GLY A 16 -7.98 1.74 1.33
CA GLY A 16 -9.40 2.07 1.30
C GLY A 16 -9.71 3.30 2.14
N SER A 17 -10.96 3.74 2.16
CA SER A 17 -11.37 4.89 2.98
C SER A 17 -12.79 4.66 3.44
N ASP A 18 -13.03 4.82 4.74
CA ASP A 18 -14.35 5.22 5.19
C ASP A 18 -14.50 6.75 5.03
N PHE A 19 -15.73 7.26 5.13
CA PHE A 19 -15.98 8.72 5.10
C PHE A 19 -15.25 9.50 6.22
N ARG A 20 -14.52 8.81 7.11
CA ARG A 20 -13.84 9.35 8.30
C ARG A 20 -12.31 9.36 8.19
N SER A 21 -11.76 9.07 7.00
CA SER A 21 -10.36 9.34 6.59
C SER A 21 -9.27 8.33 6.96
N ASN A 22 -9.61 7.07 7.23
CA ASN A 22 -8.59 6.05 7.49
C ASN A 22 -8.13 5.39 6.17
N PHE A 23 -7.06 5.96 5.57
CA PHE A 23 -6.47 5.48 4.32
C PHE A 23 -5.46 4.34 4.48
N ASN A 24 -5.27 3.84 5.70
CA ASN A 24 -4.13 3.01 6.10
C ASN A 24 -4.54 1.70 6.79
N SER A 25 -5.81 1.30 6.69
CA SER A 25 -6.30 0.08 7.30
C SER A 25 -5.79 -1.17 6.58
N VAL A 26 -5.58 -2.23 7.35
CA VAL A 26 -5.24 -3.57 6.82
C VAL A 26 -6.31 -4.53 7.32
N HIS A 27 -6.99 -5.21 6.41
CA HIS A 27 -7.90 -6.31 6.72
C HIS A 27 -7.33 -7.62 6.18
N ILE A 28 -7.64 -8.73 6.84
CA ILE A 28 -7.19 -10.06 6.44
C ILE A 28 -8.38 -11.02 6.36
N SER A 29 -8.30 -11.98 5.45
CA SER A 29 -9.30 -13.03 5.26
C SER A 29 -8.62 -14.36 4.89
N GLU A 30 -9.15 -15.48 5.39
CA GLU A 30 -8.70 -16.81 4.99
C GLU A 30 -9.47 -17.37 3.79
N ASP A 31 -10.67 -16.87 3.53
CA ASP A 31 -11.59 -17.36 2.49
C ASP A 31 -11.96 -16.31 1.43
N GLY A 32 -11.44 -15.08 1.56
CA GLY A 32 -11.76 -13.95 0.68
C GLY A 32 -13.14 -13.34 0.90
N VAL A 33 -13.94 -13.87 1.84
CA VAL A 33 -15.34 -13.48 2.08
C VAL A 33 -15.51 -12.87 3.47
N ASN A 34 -14.93 -13.51 4.49
CA ASN A 34 -14.97 -13.06 5.87
C ASN A 34 -13.69 -12.31 6.21
N TRP A 35 -13.82 -11.02 6.56
CA TRP A 35 -12.70 -10.11 6.76
C TRP A 35 -12.62 -9.64 8.21
N GLN A 36 -11.40 -9.59 8.76
CA GLN A 36 -11.12 -9.04 10.07
C GLN A 36 -10.13 -7.88 9.93
N LEU A 37 -10.35 -6.79 10.68
CA LEU A 37 -9.41 -5.68 10.76
C LEU A 37 -8.18 -6.15 11.54
N LEU A 38 -6.99 -6.02 10.96
CA LEU A 38 -5.73 -6.19 11.67
C LEU A 38 -5.38 -4.91 12.42
N GLU A 39 -5.15 -5.03 13.73
CA GLU A 39 -4.54 -3.96 14.51
C GLU A 39 -3.04 -3.88 14.16
N ALA A 40 -2.70 -3.05 13.19
CA ALA A 40 -1.33 -2.71 12.83
C ALA A 40 -0.98 -1.33 13.40
N PRO A 41 0.29 -1.07 13.80
CA PRO A 41 0.78 0.29 13.94
C PRO A 41 0.46 1.07 12.66
N ALA A 42 0.16 2.36 12.80
CA ALA A 42 -0.28 3.18 11.69
C ALA A 42 0.76 3.13 10.55
N LEU A 43 0.41 2.46 9.44
CA LEU A 43 0.95 2.78 8.13
C LEU A 43 0.79 4.30 7.92
N PRO A 44 1.74 4.98 7.27
CA PRO A 44 1.55 6.40 6.95
C PRO A 44 0.26 6.57 6.17
N ARG A 45 -0.33 7.77 6.24
CA ARG A 45 -1.52 8.08 5.46
C ARG A 45 -1.21 7.81 3.98
N MET A 46 -1.83 6.77 3.44
CA MET A 46 -1.55 6.33 2.10
C MET A 46 -2.14 7.32 1.10
N ALA A 47 -1.45 7.56 -0.01
CA ALA A 47 -2.01 8.35 -1.10
C ALA A 47 -3.21 7.63 -1.72
N GLN A 48 -3.92 8.31 -2.63
CA GLN A 48 -5.09 7.72 -3.27
C GLN A 48 -4.73 6.50 -4.13
N ASP A 49 -3.49 6.44 -4.64
CA ASP A 49 -2.99 5.38 -5.50
C ASP A 49 -1.90 4.58 -4.79
N ILE A 50 -2.20 3.32 -4.50
CA ILE A 50 -1.30 2.37 -3.87
C ILE A 50 -1.22 1.11 -4.73
N SER A 51 -0.10 0.41 -4.65
CA SER A 51 0.05 -0.96 -5.13
C SER A 51 0.57 -1.84 -4.00
N VAL A 52 0.18 -3.11 -4.00
CA VAL A 52 0.72 -4.11 -3.08
C VAL A 52 0.95 -5.42 -3.82
N GLU A 53 2.05 -6.09 -3.52
CA GLU A 53 2.39 -7.40 -4.04
C GLU A 53 2.87 -8.36 -2.93
N SER A 54 2.82 -9.66 -3.24
CA SER A 54 3.43 -10.71 -2.44
C SER A 54 4.71 -11.16 -3.14
N HIS A 55 5.85 -11.00 -2.48
CA HIS A 55 7.15 -11.35 -3.03
C HIS A 55 8.08 -11.85 -1.91
N GLU A 56 8.76 -12.97 -2.14
CA GLU A 56 9.75 -13.55 -1.22
C GLU A 56 9.31 -13.63 0.26
N GLY A 57 8.05 -14.05 0.50
CA GLY A 57 7.53 -14.20 1.86
C GLY A 57 7.27 -12.86 2.57
N LYS A 58 7.11 -11.77 1.80
CA LYS A 58 6.69 -10.46 2.28
C LYS A 58 5.55 -9.91 1.44
N LEU A 59 4.72 -9.12 2.10
CA LEU A 59 3.91 -8.08 1.48
C LEU A 59 4.81 -6.88 1.19
N ILE A 60 4.79 -6.38 -0.03
CA ILE A 60 5.48 -5.15 -0.43
C ILE A 60 4.44 -4.15 -0.89
N LEU A 61 4.53 -2.93 -0.37
CA LEU A 61 3.58 -1.86 -0.56
C LEU A 61 4.30 -0.66 -1.17
N TYR A 62 3.71 -0.17 -2.26
CA TYR A 62 4.22 0.96 -3.03
C TYR A 62 3.23 2.11 -2.91
N ASN A 63 3.71 3.22 -2.37
CA ASN A 63 2.99 4.49 -2.38
C ASN A 63 3.44 5.32 -3.59
N SER A 64 2.52 5.78 -4.43
CA SER A 64 2.86 6.52 -5.67
C SER A 64 3.23 7.99 -5.41
N THR A 65 3.77 8.30 -4.23
CA THR A 65 4.25 9.63 -3.87
C THR A 65 5.57 9.95 -4.56
N SER A 66 5.95 11.23 -4.56
CA SER A 66 7.31 11.65 -4.91
C SER A 66 7.92 12.37 -3.70
N PRO A 67 8.97 11.80 -3.08
CA PRO A 67 9.61 10.52 -3.38
C PRO A 67 8.70 9.31 -3.04
N ALA A 68 8.96 8.16 -3.67
CA ALA A 68 8.11 6.98 -3.53
C ALA A 68 8.44 6.22 -2.25
N GLU A 69 7.44 5.98 -1.40
CA GLU A 69 7.66 5.27 -0.14
C GLU A 69 7.38 3.77 -0.32
N LEU A 70 8.39 2.94 -0.05
CA LEU A 70 8.23 1.49 -0.04
C LEU A 70 8.17 0.97 1.39
N TRP A 71 7.17 0.14 1.65
CA TRP A 71 6.96 -0.52 2.93
C TRP A 71 6.88 -2.03 2.71
N ASN A 72 7.34 -2.81 3.69
CA ASN A 72 7.21 -4.25 3.66
C ASN A 72 6.77 -4.82 5.00
N SER A 73 6.07 -5.95 4.95
CA SER A 73 5.63 -6.70 6.11
C SER A 73 5.67 -8.19 5.80
N LYS A 74 5.82 -9.05 6.82
CA LYS A 74 5.66 -10.50 6.66
C LYS A 74 4.23 -10.98 6.85
N ASP A 75 3.42 -10.20 7.58
CA ASP A 75 2.13 -10.67 8.09
C ASP A 75 1.04 -9.59 8.10
N GLY A 76 1.34 -8.38 7.64
CA GLY A 76 0.41 -7.25 7.57
C GLY A 76 0.22 -6.50 8.90
N THR A 77 0.79 -6.99 10.00
CA THR A 77 0.68 -6.38 11.34
C THR A 77 1.85 -5.48 11.68
N GLN A 78 3.03 -5.74 11.13
CA GLN A 78 4.24 -4.93 11.36
C GLN A 78 4.82 -4.49 10.02
N TRP A 79 4.87 -3.19 9.77
CA TRP A 79 5.38 -2.61 8.52
C TRP A 79 6.70 -1.88 8.76
N VAL A 80 7.67 -2.14 7.89
CA VAL A 80 8.99 -1.49 7.93
C VAL A 80 9.18 -0.72 6.62
N GLN A 81 9.54 0.56 6.71
CA GLN A 81 9.91 1.35 5.55
C GLN A 81 11.24 0.83 4.99
N SER A 82 11.23 0.32 3.76
CA SER A 82 12.40 -0.30 3.13
C SER A 82 13.30 0.73 2.45
N ALA A 83 12.70 1.69 1.76
CA ALA A 83 13.43 2.67 0.95
C ALA A 83 12.52 3.84 0.58
N ASN A 84 13.15 4.93 0.16
CA ASN A 84 12.51 6.08 -0.46
C ASN A 84 13.24 6.43 -1.76
N PRO A 85 13.22 5.54 -2.78
CA PRO A 85 13.94 5.77 -4.01
C PRO A 85 13.38 6.98 -4.76
N GLU A 86 14.28 7.75 -5.35
CA GLU A 86 13.90 8.73 -6.36
C GLU A 86 13.47 8.00 -7.62
N LEU A 87 12.16 7.92 -7.86
CA LEU A 87 11.61 7.42 -9.12
C LEU A 87 11.59 8.57 -10.13
N ASN A 88 12.40 8.44 -11.17
CA ASN A 88 12.44 9.40 -12.28
C ASN A 88 11.28 9.14 -13.23
N TRP A 89 10.13 9.74 -12.93
CA TRP A 89 8.97 9.72 -13.82
C TRP A 89 9.30 10.44 -15.13
N LYS A 90 8.95 9.85 -16.27
CA LYS A 90 9.07 10.53 -17.55
C LYS A 90 8.11 11.72 -17.55
N THR A 91 8.66 12.93 -17.69
CA THR A 91 7.86 14.12 -17.93
C THR A 91 7.59 14.26 -19.42
N ASP A 92 6.41 14.77 -19.77
CA ASP A 92 6.17 15.25 -21.12
C ASP A 92 6.83 16.64 -21.25
N PRO A 93 7.87 16.81 -22.09
CA PRO A 93 8.53 18.09 -22.25
C PRO A 93 7.61 19.20 -22.80
N THR A 94 6.46 18.84 -23.39
CA THR A 94 5.47 19.81 -23.89
C THR A 94 4.55 20.37 -22.81
N MET A 95 4.46 19.72 -21.64
CA MET A 95 3.64 20.15 -20.51
C MET A 95 4.35 21.16 -19.58
N ALA A 96 5.66 21.36 -19.76
CA ALA A 96 6.47 22.28 -18.95
C ALA A 96 6.25 23.77 -19.27
N GLN A 97 5.44 24.10 -20.28
CA GLN A 97 5.18 25.48 -20.74
C GLN A 97 3.81 26.04 -20.34
N LEU A 98 3.04 25.33 -19.52
CA LEU A 98 1.68 25.73 -19.12
C LEU A 98 1.56 26.31 -17.69
N TYR A 99 2.67 26.76 -17.10
CA TYR A 99 2.68 27.55 -15.86
C TYR A 99 3.55 28.80 -16.00
#